data_AF-A0A1A8Z542-F1
#
_entry.id   AF-A0A1A8Z542-F1
#
_cell.length_a   1.000
_cell.length_b   1.000
_cell.length_c   1.000
_cell.angle_alpha   90.00
_cell.angle_beta   90.00
_cell.angle_gamma   90.00
#
_symmetry.space_group_name_H-M   'P 1'
#
loop_
_entity.id
_entity.type
_entity.pdbx_description
1 polymer ?
#
loop_
_entity_poly.entity_id
_entity_poly.type
_entity_poly.pdbx_seq_one_letter_code
_entity_poly.pdbx_strand_id
1 'polypeptide(L)'
;MRLRFPSRRSHRLVGATLTLALCLSAQSALGAGPALAAPAGPAANPLSAAFDTAAARYGVPRDLLVALGYAETRLDGHGGTPSASGGYGPMHLTSNPAVHTLDEAATLTGLDRAALRTDPAANITGAAAVLRSYADRAGLTAADRGDVGRWYGAVVRYGGATSPSVARLYADTVYGLLATGFTATRGGPVTVTGRPTAPQRGQLARVPALGTGDVGTMSTDYGPAAWAPAYSGNYTVANRPTDYRINYVVIHVTQGSYAGSVSWFQNPSAKVSAHYTFRSSDGAVTQSVREKDIAWHAGNWTYNTQAIGIEHEGYVDDPSWFTDAMYRASAALTRNLANKYGIPKDRAHIIGHIEVPGATHTDPGPYWNWTYYMQLVNGVTGIGSGTVNTGGGTLNVRSGPGTGYAVVGSVAHGATVSIYCQTTGTSVTGTYGTSNIWNRIGTNQYVADAYVLTGYSGFIPNVPRC
;
A
#
# COMPACT_ATOMS: atom_id res chain seq x y z
N MET A 1 28.91 -12.00 -88.32
CA MET A 1 27.54 -12.54 -88.48
C MET A 1 26.57 -11.38 -88.28
N ARG A 2 25.78 -11.12 -89.32
CA ARG A 2 24.74 -10.09 -89.61
C ARG A 2 23.99 -9.52 -88.37
N LEU A 3 23.42 -8.31 -88.33
CA LEU A 3 23.45 -7.02 -89.05
C LEU A 3 22.49 -6.10 -88.25
N ARG A 4 22.79 -4.81 -88.17
CA ARG A 4 21.88 -3.72 -87.71
C ARG A 4 20.59 -3.66 -88.56
N PHE A 5 19.50 -3.08 -88.04
CA PHE A 5 19.00 -1.73 -88.44
C PHE A 5 17.78 -1.29 -87.59
N PRO A 6 17.52 0.04 -87.46
CA PRO A 6 16.53 0.68 -86.59
C PRO A 6 15.38 1.38 -87.36
N SER A 7 14.38 1.96 -86.65
CA SER A 7 13.67 3.25 -86.94
C SER A 7 12.31 3.27 -86.21
N ARG A 8 12.00 4.27 -85.35
CA ARG A 8 11.27 5.55 -85.61
C ARG A 8 9.87 5.31 -86.24
N ARG A 9 8.74 5.93 -85.86
CA ARG A 9 8.43 7.19 -85.16
C ARG A 9 6.88 7.33 -85.08
N SER A 10 6.33 8.03 -84.07
CA SER A 10 5.16 8.97 -84.08
C SER A 10 3.79 8.55 -84.67
N HIS A 11 2.60 9.05 -84.33
CA HIS A 11 1.96 9.91 -83.31
C HIS A 11 0.45 9.94 -83.68
N ARG A 12 -0.44 10.13 -82.68
CA ARG A 12 -1.78 10.77 -82.75
C ARG A 12 -2.91 10.02 -83.50
N LEU A 13 -4.21 10.22 -83.29
CA LEU A 13 -5.13 10.61 -82.18
C LEU A 13 -6.53 10.66 -82.86
N VAL A 14 -7.62 10.51 -82.08
CA VAL A 14 -9.02 10.96 -82.32
C VAL A 14 -10.06 9.97 -82.90
N GLY A 15 -11.22 9.90 -82.20
CA GLY A 15 -12.58 9.81 -82.74
C GLY A 15 -13.24 8.43 -82.66
N ALA A 16 -14.01 8.07 -81.62
CA ALA A 16 -15.40 8.44 -81.30
C ALA A 16 -16.46 7.97 -82.32
N THR A 17 -17.18 6.88 -82.00
CA THR A 17 -18.59 6.66 -82.40
C THR A 17 -19.28 5.71 -81.40
N LEU A 18 -20.42 6.17 -80.89
CA LEU A 18 -21.40 5.45 -80.07
C LEU A 18 -22.20 4.47 -80.95
N THR A 19 -22.47 3.26 -80.46
CA THR A 19 -23.76 2.59 -80.67
C THR A 19 -24.09 1.63 -79.53
N LEU A 20 -25.36 1.70 -79.16
CA LEU A 20 -26.04 1.18 -77.98
C LEU A 20 -26.33 -0.33 -78.12
N ALA A 21 -26.08 -1.13 -77.08
CA ALA A 21 -26.69 -2.45 -76.91
C ALA A 21 -27.06 -2.65 -75.43
N LEU A 22 -28.36 -2.59 -75.14
CA LEU A 22 -28.95 -2.90 -73.84
C LEU A 22 -28.74 -4.38 -73.51
N CYS A 23 -28.18 -4.67 -72.34
CA CYS A 23 -28.39 -5.93 -71.63
C CYS A 23 -28.78 -5.60 -70.19
N LEU A 24 -30.08 -5.73 -69.91
CA LEU A 24 -30.68 -5.67 -68.58
C LEU A 24 -30.13 -6.83 -67.73
N SER A 25 -29.49 -6.53 -66.61
CA SER A 25 -29.48 -7.43 -65.46
C SER A 25 -29.79 -6.61 -64.22
N ALA A 26 -30.96 -6.87 -63.65
CA ALA A 26 -31.40 -6.29 -62.39
C ALA A 26 -30.56 -6.90 -61.26
N GLN A 27 -29.77 -6.07 -60.58
CA GLN A 27 -29.16 -6.42 -59.30
C GLN A 27 -30.06 -5.90 -58.19
N SER A 28 -30.75 -6.83 -57.55
CA SER A 28 -31.52 -6.64 -56.33
C SER A 28 -30.59 -6.17 -55.21
N ALA A 29 -30.92 -5.05 -54.59
CA ALA A 29 -30.28 -4.59 -53.36
C ALA A 29 -30.59 -5.59 -52.22
N LEU A 30 -29.56 -6.25 -51.70
CA LEU A 30 -29.59 -6.89 -50.38
C LEU A 30 -29.00 -5.91 -49.38
N GLY A 31 -29.82 -5.48 -48.42
CA GLY A 31 -29.45 -4.55 -47.37
C GLY A 31 -28.30 -5.09 -46.51
N ALA A 32 -27.28 -4.26 -46.31
CA ALA A 32 -26.31 -4.48 -45.24
C ALA A 32 -27.02 -4.26 -43.90
N GLY A 33 -27.26 -5.34 -43.16
CA GLY A 33 -27.67 -5.26 -41.76
C GLY A 33 -26.60 -4.56 -40.93
N PRO A 34 -26.96 -3.92 -39.80
CA PRO A 34 -25.99 -3.28 -38.93
C PRO A 34 -24.98 -4.33 -38.46
N ALA A 35 -23.70 -4.06 -38.70
CA ALA A 35 -22.61 -4.86 -38.14
C ALA A 35 -22.76 -4.84 -36.62
N LEU A 36 -23.09 -6.00 -36.03
CA LEU A 36 -23.06 -6.19 -34.59
C LEU A 36 -21.62 -5.92 -34.15
N ALA A 37 -21.44 -4.86 -33.36
CA ALA A 37 -20.19 -4.56 -32.71
C ALA A 37 -19.73 -5.82 -31.97
N ALA A 38 -18.48 -6.23 -32.18
CA ALA A 38 -17.85 -7.26 -31.37
C ALA A 38 -18.04 -6.87 -29.89
N PRO A 39 -18.28 -7.84 -28.99
CA PRO A 39 -18.38 -7.52 -27.56
C PRO A 39 -17.10 -6.79 -27.18
N ALA A 40 -17.27 -5.56 -26.65
CA ALA A 40 -16.15 -4.82 -26.10
C ALA A 40 -15.41 -5.76 -25.15
N GLY A 41 -14.12 -5.96 -25.38
CA GLY A 41 -13.27 -6.62 -24.40
C GLY A 41 -13.45 -5.95 -23.03
N PRO A 42 -13.14 -6.65 -21.92
CA PRO A 42 -13.33 -6.08 -20.58
C PRO A 42 -12.80 -4.65 -20.55
N ALA A 43 -13.66 -3.70 -20.17
CA ALA A 43 -13.32 -2.28 -20.17
C ALA A 43 -11.97 -2.10 -19.44
N ALA A 44 -11.02 -1.42 -20.11
CA ALA A 44 -9.69 -1.22 -19.55
C ALA A 44 -9.80 -0.60 -18.16
N ASN A 45 -9.12 -1.17 -17.17
CA ASN A 45 -9.10 -0.65 -15.81
C ASN A 45 -8.68 0.84 -15.84
N PRO A 46 -9.56 1.79 -15.44
CA PRO A 46 -9.27 3.21 -15.52
C PRO A 46 -8.02 3.62 -14.74
N LEU A 47 -7.77 2.97 -13.59
CA LEU A 47 -6.60 3.24 -12.76
C LEU A 47 -5.32 2.77 -13.45
N SER A 48 -5.31 1.56 -14.03
CA SER A 48 -4.17 1.08 -14.81
C SER A 48 -3.88 1.99 -16.00
N ALA A 49 -4.92 2.40 -16.74
CA ALA A 49 -4.78 3.28 -17.89
C ALA A 49 -4.22 4.67 -17.51
N ALA A 50 -4.58 5.18 -16.32
CA ALA A 50 -4.01 6.42 -15.79
C ALA A 50 -2.50 6.31 -15.54
N PHE A 51 -2.03 5.19 -14.96
CA PHE A 51 -0.60 4.92 -14.79
C PHE A 51 0.12 4.82 -16.14
N ASP A 52 -0.44 4.08 -17.09
CA ASP A 52 0.13 3.93 -18.45
C ASP A 52 0.28 5.30 -19.13
N THR A 53 -0.78 6.11 -19.08
CA THR A 53 -0.83 7.44 -19.70
C THR A 53 0.17 8.40 -19.07
N ALA A 54 0.21 8.48 -17.73
CA ALA A 54 1.12 9.37 -17.03
C ALA A 54 2.60 8.96 -17.21
N ALA A 55 2.88 7.66 -17.14
CA ALA A 55 4.20 7.08 -17.37
C ALA A 55 4.72 7.43 -18.78
N ALA A 56 3.89 7.20 -19.81
CA ALA A 56 4.24 7.52 -21.18
C ALA A 56 4.46 9.03 -21.39
N ARG A 57 3.57 9.87 -20.84
CA ARG A 57 3.65 11.33 -20.98
C ARG A 57 4.93 11.93 -20.39
N TYR A 58 5.33 11.47 -19.21
CA TYR A 58 6.46 12.05 -18.48
C TYR A 58 7.75 11.22 -18.60
N GLY A 59 7.70 10.06 -19.24
CA GLY A 59 8.86 9.17 -19.40
C GLY A 59 9.34 8.60 -18.06
N VAL A 60 8.41 8.35 -17.13
CA VAL A 60 8.65 7.67 -15.85
C VAL A 60 8.36 6.18 -16.04
N PRO A 61 9.20 5.25 -15.55
CA PRO A 61 8.87 3.82 -15.59
C PRO A 61 7.52 3.55 -14.90
N ARG A 62 6.56 2.99 -15.64
CA ARG A 62 5.19 2.72 -15.16
C ARG A 62 5.18 2.01 -13.81
N ASP A 63 5.88 0.90 -13.70
CA ASP A 63 5.87 0.08 -12.48
C ASP A 63 6.49 0.81 -11.28
N LEU A 64 7.43 1.73 -11.52
CA LEU A 64 7.98 2.58 -10.44
C LEU A 64 6.89 3.53 -9.91
N LEU A 65 6.12 4.13 -10.81
CA LEU A 65 5.02 5.02 -10.45
C LEU A 65 3.92 4.24 -9.68
N VAL A 66 3.59 3.03 -10.13
CA VAL A 66 2.63 2.15 -9.42
C VAL A 66 3.17 1.74 -8.05
N ALA A 67 4.43 1.30 -7.95
CA ALA A 67 5.04 0.90 -6.69
C ALA A 67 5.12 2.07 -5.68
N LEU A 68 5.40 3.28 -6.15
CA LEU A 68 5.38 4.49 -5.33
C LEU A 68 3.98 4.75 -4.75
N GLY A 69 2.95 4.81 -5.59
CA GLY A 69 1.58 5.03 -5.10
C GLY A 69 1.09 3.90 -4.19
N TYR A 70 1.52 2.67 -4.44
CA TYR A 70 1.17 1.54 -3.57
C TYR A 70 1.83 1.65 -2.19
N ALA A 71 3.11 2.06 -2.14
CA ALA A 71 3.83 2.29 -0.89
C ALA A 71 3.18 3.39 -0.04
N GLU A 72 2.55 4.38 -0.68
CA GLU A 72 1.94 5.51 0.02
C GLU A 72 0.53 5.24 0.51
N THR A 73 -0.34 4.74 -0.38
CA THR A 73 -1.79 4.66 -0.10
C THR A 73 -2.41 3.34 -0.54
N ARG A 74 -1.60 2.36 -0.99
CA ARG A 74 -2.10 1.15 -1.69
C ARG A 74 -3.00 1.50 -2.88
N LEU A 75 -2.66 2.58 -3.56
CA LEU A 75 -3.39 3.14 -4.70
C LEU A 75 -4.81 3.64 -4.38
N ASP A 76 -5.09 3.90 -3.10
CA ASP A 76 -6.36 4.51 -2.69
C ASP A 76 -6.30 6.03 -2.81
N GLY A 77 -7.39 6.61 -3.33
CA GLY A 77 -7.59 8.06 -3.39
C GLY A 77 -8.22 8.67 -2.14
N HIS A 78 -8.67 7.84 -1.19
CA HIS A 78 -9.28 8.26 0.10
C HIS A 78 -10.42 9.28 -0.05
N GLY A 79 -11.18 9.19 -1.14
CA GLY A 79 -12.26 10.14 -1.44
C GLY A 79 -11.80 11.60 -1.54
N GLY A 80 -10.50 11.84 -1.77
CA GLY A 80 -9.90 13.18 -1.79
C GLY A 80 -9.68 13.81 -0.41
N THR A 81 -9.83 13.04 0.66
CA THR A 81 -9.47 13.49 2.02
C THR A 81 -7.96 13.45 2.22
N PRO A 82 -7.37 14.39 2.97
CA PRO A 82 -5.94 14.38 3.24
C PRO A 82 -5.56 13.32 4.28
N SER A 83 -4.35 12.80 4.14
CA SER A 83 -3.59 12.18 5.23
C SER A 83 -3.26 13.19 6.34
N ALA A 84 -2.81 12.70 7.50
CA ALA A 84 -2.38 13.55 8.62
C ALA A 84 -1.23 14.52 8.26
N SER A 85 -0.43 14.19 7.25
CA SER A 85 0.67 15.04 6.74
C SER A 85 0.26 15.96 5.57
N GLY A 86 -1.03 15.98 5.19
CA GLY A 86 -1.53 16.83 4.11
C GLY A 86 -1.29 16.28 2.70
N GLY A 87 -1.03 14.99 2.57
CA GLY A 87 -0.96 14.26 1.29
C GLY A 87 -2.32 13.76 0.81
N TYR A 88 -2.54 13.80 -0.51
CA TYR A 88 -3.81 13.48 -1.16
C TYR A 88 -3.68 12.47 -2.29
N GLY A 89 -4.74 11.69 -2.49
CA GLY A 89 -4.90 10.80 -3.65
C GLY A 89 -3.95 9.60 -3.65
N PRO A 90 -3.99 8.76 -4.72
CA PRO A 90 -3.22 7.51 -4.81
C PRO A 90 -1.70 7.69 -4.79
N MET A 91 -1.20 8.90 -5.03
CA MET A 91 0.23 9.21 -5.04
C MET A 91 0.68 10.08 -3.87
N HIS A 92 -0.21 10.37 -2.91
CA HIS A 92 0.09 11.19 -1.72
C HIS A 92 0.75 12.54 -2.09
N LEU A 93 0.16 13.24 -3.06
CA LEU A 93 0.61 14.59 -3.41
C LEU A 93 0.37 15.51 -2.22
N THR A 94 1.45 16.07 -1.69
CA THR A 94 1.46 16.74 -0.38
C THR A 94 1.63 18.24 -0.53
N SER A 95 0.87 18.99 0.27
CA SER A 95 1.08 20.43 0.47
C SER A 95 1.13 20.72 1.96
N ASN A 96 2.34 20.85 2.48
CA ASN A 96 2.62 21.24 3.87
C ASN A 96 3.93 22.06 3.91
N PRO A 97 4.32 22.66 5.06
CA PRO A 97 5.50 23.54 5.11
C PRO A 97 6.86 22.89 4.77
N ALA A 98 6.95 21.57 4.67
CA ALA A 98 8.19 20.85 4.35
C ALA A 98 8.15 20.16 2.98
N VAL A 99 6.98 19.71 2.53
CA VAL A 99 6.78 18.95 1.30
C VAL A 99 5.68 19.60 0.46
N HIS A 100 6.01 19.92 -0.78
CA HIS A 100 5.17 20.72 -1.69
C HIS A 100 4.88 20.00 -3.02
N THR A 101 4.85 18.66 -3.03
CA THR A 101 4.66 17.88 -4.26
C THR A 101 3.31 18.16 -4.94
N LEU A 102 2.25 18.48 -4.19
CA LEU A 102 0.96 18.92 -4.78
C LEU A 102 1.08 20.27 -5.50
N ASP A 103 1.83 21.22 -4.92
CA ASP A 103 2.04 22.54 -5.50
C ASP A 103 2.95 22.49 -6.73
N GLU A 104 4.01 21.67 -6.67
CA GLU A 104 4.86 21.37 -7.82
C GLU A 104 4.05 20.68 -8.93
N ALA A 105 3.20 19.71 -8.59
CA ALA A 105 2.34 19.03 -9.56
C ALA A 105 1.38 19.99 -10.27
N ALA A 106 0.72 20.89 -9.54
CA ALA A 106 -0.17 21.90 -10.13
C ALA A 106 0.60 22.80 -11.12
N THR A 107 1.80 23.25 -10.71
CA THR A 107 2.65 24.10 -11.54
C THR A 107 3.14 23.39 -12.81
N LEU A 108 3.60 22.15 -12.67
CA LEU A 108 4.20 21.38 -13.77
C LEU A 108 3.17 20.88 -14.79
N THR A 109 1.94 20.61 -14.34
CA THR A 109 0.88 20.04 -15.20
C THR A 109 -0.13 21.08 -15.69
N GLY A 110 -0.26 22.22 -15.01
CA GLY A 110 -1.33 23.18 -15.22
C GLY A 110 -2.70 22.72 -14.70
N LEU A 111 -2.78 21.58 -13.99
CA LEU A 111 -4.01 21.07 -13.42
C LEU A 111 -4.41 21.83 -12.15
N ASP A 112 -5.71 21.94 -11.91
CA ASP A 112 -6.24 22.52 -10.68
C ASP A 112 -5.87 21.65 -9.47
N ARG A 113 -5.54 22.29 -8.34
CA ARG A 113 -5.22 21.60 -7.08
C ARG A 113 -6.39 20.74 -6.59
N ALA A 114 -7.64 21.18 -6.78
CA ALA A 114 -8.82 20.40 -6.44
C ALA A 114 -8.85 19.09 -7.23
N ALA A 115 -8.63 19.14 -8.54
CA ALA A 115 -8.55 17.94 -9.38
C ALA A 115 -7.40 17.03 -8.94
N LEU A 116 -6.22 17.59 -8.66
CA LEU A 116 -5.07 16.82 -8.14
C LEU A 116 -5.35 16.16 -6.78
N ARG A 117 -6.28 16.68 -5.98
CA ARG A 117 -6.68 16.07 -4.69
C ARG A 117 -7.71 14.96 -4.87
N THR A 118 -8.67 15.12 -5.76
CA THR A 118 -9.87 14.27 -5.80
C THR A 118 -9.93 13.29 -6.98
N ASP A 119 -9.27 13.59 -8.10
CA ASP A 119 -9.25 12.74 -9.28
C ASP A 119 -7.97 11.88 -9.31
N PRO A 120 -8.09 10.53 -9.21
CA PRO A 120 -6.94 9.63 -9.29
C PRO A 120 -6.07 9.82 -10.54
N ALA A 121 -6.66 10.06 -11.71
CA ALA A 121 -5.90 10.21 -12.95
C ALA A 121 -5.10 11.52 -12.99
N ALA A 122 -5.70 12.61 -12.52
CA ALA A 122 -5.02 13.88 -12.33
C ALA A 122 -3.88 13.75 -11.32
N ASN A 123 -4.13 13.11 -10.17
CA ASN A 123 -3.15 12.89 -9.11
C ASN A 123 -1.94 12.08 -9.61
N ILE A 124 -2.17 10.98 -10.33
CA ILE A 124 -1.12 10.16 -10.96
C ILE A 124 -0.32 10.96 -12.00
N THR A 125 -1.01 11.75 -12.82
CA THR A 125 -0.38 12.67 -13.79
C THR A 125 0.52 13.69 -13.10
N GLY A 126 0.06 14.27 -11.99
CA GLY A 126 0.81 15.22 -11.18
C GLY A 126 2.08 14.61 -10.58
N ALA A 127 1.97 13.43 -9.98
CA ALA A 127 3.13 12.74 -9.39
C ALA A 127 4.18 12.35 -10.45
N ALA A 128 3.74 11.88 -11.61
CA ALA A 128 4.64 11.59 -12.72
C ALA A 128 5.40 12.84 -13.20
N ALA A 129 4.73 13.99 -13.26
CA ALA A 129 5.35 15.27 -13.61
C ALA A 129 6.41 15.69 -12.58
N VAL A 130 6.10 15.56 -11.28
CA VAL A 130 7.03 15.87 -10.18
C VAL A 130 8.27 14.98 -10.22
N LEU A 131 8.08 13.65 -10.32
CA LEU A 131 9.20 12.71 -10.44
C LEU A 131 10.07 13.03 -11.65
N ARG A 132 9.45 13.35 -12.79
CA ARG A 132 10.17 13.74 -14.00
C ARG A 132 10.98 15.01 -13.80
N SER A 133 10.41 16.03 -13.16
CA SER A 133 11.13 17.25 -12.79
C SER A 133 12.35 16.96 -11.91
N TYR A 134 12.24 16.03 -10.96
CA TYR A 134 13.37 15.62 -10.12
C TYR A 134 14.44 14.86 -10.91
N ALA A 135 14.05 13.95 -11.81
CA ALA A 135 14.98 13.25 -12.68
C ALA A 135 15.76 14.23 -13.58
N ASP A 136 15.06 15.21 -14.17
CA ASP A 136 15.68 16.22 -15.04
C ASP A 136 16.66 17.11 -14.24
N ARG A 137 16.29 17.53 -13.02
CA ARG A 137 17.19 18.28 -12.10
C ARG A 137 18.41 17.46 -11.66
N ALA A 138 18.28 16.13 -11.60
CA ALA A 138 19.38 15.22 -11.33
C ALA A 138 20.22 14.87 -12.58
N GLY A 139 19.89 15.44 -13.74
CA GLY A 139 20.63 15.27 -14.99
C GLY A 139 20.37 13.94 -15.71
N LEU A 140 19.27 13.24 -15.42
CA LEU A 140 18.92 12.01 -16.13
C LEU A 140 18.49 12.34 -17.56
N THR A 141 19.19 11.77 -18.53
CA THR A 141 18.82 11.87 -19.95
C THR A 141 17.63 10.98 -20.29
N ALA A 142 17.07 11.11 -21.50
CA ALA A 142 16.00 10.24 -21.97
C ALA A 142 16.40 8.75 -21.97
N ALA A 143 17.66 8.43 -22.29
CA ALA A 143 18.17 7.06 -22.25
C ALA A 143 18.26 6.54 -20.81
N ASP A 144 18.70 7.39 -19.88
CA ASP A 144 18.86 7.03 -18.47
C ASP A 144 17.53 6.70 -17.79
N ARG A 145 16.46 7.37 -18.22
CA ARG A 145 15.11 7.18 -17.66
C ARG A 145 14.53 5.78 -17.90
N GLY A 146 15.08 5.01 -18.84
CA GLY A 146 14.72 3.60 -19.03
C GLY A 146 15.22 2.68 -17.91
N ASP A 147 16.30 3.05 -17.21
CA ASP A 147 16.86 2.30 -16.10
C ASP A 147 16.18 2.70 -14.78
N VAL A 148 15.32 1.81 -14.26
CA VAL A 148 14.60 2.04 -13.01
C VAL A 148 15.55 2.28 -11.83
N GLY A 149 16.76 1.73 -11.84
CA GLY A 149 17.75 1.91 -10.78
C GLY A 149 18.19 3.38 -10.61
N ARG A 150 18.21 4.15 -11.69
CA ARG A 150 18.64 5.57 -11.71
C ARG A 150 17.62 6.53 -11.09
N TRP A 151 16.37 6.11 -10.98
CA TRP A 151 15.31 6.93 -10.39
C TRP A 151 15.37 7.05 -8.87
N TYR A 152 16.29 6.34 -8.20
CA TYR A 152 16.34 6.25 -6.74
C TYR A 152 16.41 7.63 -6.07
N GLY A 153 17.25 8.52 -6.58
CA GLY A 153 17.36 9.89 -6.08
C GLY A 153 16.08 10.72 -6.25
N ALA A 154 15.33 10.51 -7.35
CA ALA A 154 14.06 11.19 -7.57
C ALA A 154 12.98 10.69 -6.60
N VAL A 155 12.94 9.38 -6.33
CA VAL A 155 12.04 8.78 -5.31
C VAL A 155 12.36 9.28 -3.91
N VAL A 156 13.65 9.33 -3.55
CA VAL A 156 14.12 9.91 -2.28
C VAL A 156 13.62 11.35 -2.11
N ARG A 157 13.78 12.17 -3.15
CA ARG A 157 13.33 13.57 -3.12
C ARG A 157 11.80 13.68 -3.02
N TYR A 158 11.07 12.78 -3.67
CA TYR A 158 9.61 12.73 -3.62
C TYR A 158 9.08 12.52 -2.19
N GLY A 159 9.69 11.61 -1.43
CA GLY A 159 9.30 11.35 -0.04
C GLY A 159 9.59 12.52 0.92
N GLY A 160 10.45 13.46 0.54
CA GLY A 160 10.64 14.72 1.27
C GLY A 160 11.26 14.60 2.67
N ALA A 161 11.77 13.42 3.06
CA ALA A 161 12.39 13.21 4.36
C ALA A 161 13.74 13.94 4.48
N THR A 162 13.93 14.64 5.61
CA THR A 162 15.16 15.39 5.89
C THR A 162 16.27 14.50 6.47
N SER A 163 15.90 13.43 7.19
CA SER A 163 16.86 12.44 7.69
C SER A 163 17.30 11.48 6.58
N PRO A 164 18.61 11.27 6.36
CA PRO A 164 19.12 10.32 5.37
C PRO A 164 18.61 8.88 5.58
N SER A 165 18.40 8.46 6.83
CA SER A 165 17.95 7.09 7.13
C SER A 165 16.47 6.88 6.79
N VAL A 166 15.63 7.90 7.02
CA VAL A 166 14.20 7.89 6.65
C VAL A 166 14.03 8.04 5.14
N ALA A 167 14.85 8.90 4.52
CA ALA A 167 14.92 9.03 3.06
C ALA A 167 15.29 7.69 2.37
N ARG A 168 16.29 6.98 2.91
CA ARG A 168 16.65 5.64 2.44
C ARG A 168 15.50 4.64 2.66
N LEU A 169 14.88 4.62 3.84
CA LEU A 169 13.75 3.74 4.17
C LEU A 169 12.59 3.90 3.18
N TYR A 170 12.24 5.15 2.87
CA TYR A 170 11.17 5.48 1.93
C TYR A 170 11.44 4.87 0.54
N ALA A 171 12.60 5.16 -0.04
CA ALA A 171 12.94 4.66 -1.36
C ALA A 171 13.16 3.14 -1.37
N ASP A 172 13.79 2.57 -0.34
CA ASP A 172 13.99 1.12 -0.25
C ASP A 172 12.67 0.35 -0.17
N THR A 173 11.61 0.95 0.41
CA THR A 173 10.27 0.36 0.42
C THR A 173 9.68 0.28 -1.00
N VAL A 174 9.79 1.36 -1.79
CA VAL A 174 9.33 1.37 -3.20
C VAL A 174 10.11 0.35 -4.05
N TYR A 175 11.43 0.29 -3.87
CA TYR A 175 12.27 -0.65 -4.63
C TYR A 175 12.10 -2.10 -4.20
N GLY A 176 11.73 -2.35 -2.94
CA GLY A 176 11.33 -3.67 -2.45
C GLY A 176 10.08 -4.17 -3.18
N LEU A 177 9.05 -3.34 -3.30
CA LEU A 177 7.81 -3.66 -4.03
C LEU A 177 8.08 -3.97 -5.51
N LEU A 178 8.97 -3.22 -6.16
CA LEU A 178 9.40 -3.49 -7.53
C LEU A 178 10.16 -4.82 -7.65
N ALA A 179 10.95 -5.17 -6.64
CA ALA A 179 11.74 -6.40 -6.63
C ALA A 179 10.84 -7.64 -6.50
N THR A 180 9.87 -7.60 -5.58
CA THR A 180 8.96 -8.72 -5.32
C THR A 180 7.83 -8.80 -6.34
N GLY A 181 7.38 -7.65 -6.86
CA GLY A 181 6.13 -7.54 -7.61
C GLY A 181 4.91 -7.67 -6.70
N PHE A 182 3.75 -7.28 -7.22
CA PHE A 182 2.46 -7.40 -6.55
C PHE A 182 1.30 -7.19 -7.53
N THR A 183 0.09 -7.55 -7.10
CA THR A 183 -1.17 -7.19 -7.77
C THR A 183 -2.04 -6.43 -6.77
N ALA A 184 -2.29 -5.15 -7.04
CA ALA A 184 -3.28 -4.35 -6.33
C ALA A 184 -4.65 -4.58 -6.95
N THR A 185 -5.69 -4.78 -6.14
CA THR A 185 -7.05 -5.08 -6.61
C THR A 185 -8.03 -3.93 -6.35
N ARG A 186 -7.68 -2.99 -5.46
CA ARG A 186 -8.47 -1.79 -5.15
C ARG A 186 -8.47 -0.85 -6.36
N GLY A 187 -9.67 -0.45 -6.81
CA GLY A 187 -9.81 0.36 -8.04
C GLY A 187 -9.64 -0.43 -9.35
N GLY A 188 -9.62 -1.77 -9.26
CA GLY A 188 -9.36 -2.68 -10.38
C GLY A 188 -7.93 -3.25 -10.35
N PRO A 189 -7.66 -4.39 -11.03
CA PRO A 189 -6.36 -5.03 -10.98
C PRO A 189 -5.27 -4.16 -11.63
N VAL A 190 -4.23 -3.83 -10.85
CA VAL A 190 -2.98 -3.20 -11.31
C VAL A 190 -1.82 -4.08 -10.87
N THR A 191 -1.09 -4.61 -11.84
CA THR A 191 0.02 -5.53 -11.59
C THR A 191 1.36 -4.85 -11.80
N VAL A 192 2.31 -5.16 -10.92
CA VAL A 192 3.75 -4.94 -11.07
C VAL A 192 4.43 -6.30 -11.07
N THR A 193 5.13 -6.63 -12.15
CA THR A 193 5.91 -7.87 -12.22
C THR A 193 7.23 -7.70 -11.49
N GLY A 194 7.52 -8.59 -10.54
CA GLY A 194 8.76 -8.57 -9.78
C GLY A 194 9.98 -8.71 -10.68
N ARG A 195 11.00 -7.88 -10.46
CA ARG A 195 12.26 -7.89 -11.22
C ARG A 195 13.43 -7.38 -10.40
N PRO A 196 14.67 -7.85 -10.62
CA PRO A 196 15.85 -7.22 -10.04
C PRO A 196 15.90 -5.73 -10.39
N THR A 197 16.11 -4.86 -9.39
CA THR A 197 16.00 -3.40 -9.57
C THR A 197 17.31 -2.61 -9.46
N ALA A 198 18.39 -3.22 -8.99
CA ALA A 198 19.74 -2.62 -8.84
C ALA A 198 19.73 -1.10 -8.49
N PRO A 199 19.11 -0.69 -7.37
CA PRO A 199 18.91 0.73 -7.05
C PRO A 199 20.23 1.50 -6.88
N GLN A 200 20.36 2.62 -7.58
CA GLN A 200 21.54 3.50 -7.50
C GLN A 200 21.44 4.45 -6.31
N ARG A 201 21.77 3.94 -5.12
CA ARG A 201 21.63 4.65 -3.84
C ARG A 201 22.54 5.87 -3.68
N GLY A 202 23.60 5.97 -4.48
CA GLY A 202 24.61 7.02 -4.33
C GLY A 202 25.16 7.08 -2.90
N GLN A 203 25.16 8.28 -2.29
CA GLN A 203 25.65 8.49 -0.93
C GLN A 203 24.86 7.72 0.14
N LEU A 204 23.57 7.45 -0.11
CA LEU A 204 22.71 6.72 0.83
C LEU A 204 23.09 5.25 0.97
N ALA A 205 23.93 4.70 0.08
CA ALA A 205 24.47 3.35 0.23
C ALA A 205 25.22 3.15 1.57
N ARG A 206 25.77 4.23 2.14
CA ARG A 206 26.52 4.22 3.40
C ARG A 206 25.65 4.44 4.64
N VAL A 207 24.40 4.85 4.46
CA VAL A 207 23.47 5.13 5.57
C VAL A 207 22.80 3.82 5.99
N PRO A 208 22.84 3.38 7.25
CA PRO A 208 22.17 2.15 7.67
C PRO A 208 20.67 2.12 7.34
N ALA A 209 20.15 0.98 6.90
CA ALA A 209 18.72 0.83 6.64
C ALA A 209 17.94 0.76 7.96
N LEU A 210 16.81 1.47 8.02
CA LEU A 210 15.87 1.36 9.14
C LEU A 210 14.89 0.21 8.90
N GLY A 211 14.49 -0.47 9.97
CA GLY A 211 13.43 -1.48 9.91
C GLY A 211 13.78 -2.75 9.12
N THR A 212 15.04 -2.93 8.76
CA THR A 212 15.61 -4.22 8.34
C THR A 212 16.34 -4.81 9.55
N GLY A 213 16.27 -6.12 9.79
CA GLY A 213 16.92 -6.79 10.94
C GLY A 213 18.47 -6.65 11.01
N ASP A 214 19.08 -5.86 10.14
CA ASP A 214 20.48 -5.45 10.15
C ASP A 214 20.73 -4.23 11.05
N VAL A 215 22.00 -4.06 11.43
CA VAL A 215 22.56 -3.18 12.47
C VAL A 215 22.36 -1.67 12.23
N GLY A 216 21.12 -1.19 12.19
CA GLY A 216 20.79 0.22 12.41
C GLY A 216 21.01 0.63 13.88
N THR A 217 20.99 1.94 14.19
CA THR A 217 20.95 2.38 15.59
C THR A 217 19.66 1.86 16.21
N MET A 218 19.76 0.80 17.00
CA MET A 218 18.60 0.21 17.68
C MET A 218 18.16 1.10 18.84
N SER A 219 16.86 1.07 19.11
CA SER A 219 16.27 1.66 20.30
C SER A 219 16.90 1.02 21.54
N THR A 220 17.25 1.85 22.51
CA THR A 220 17.67 1.38 23.84
C THR A 220 16.49 0.97 24.73
N ASP A 221 15.27 1.37 24.36
CA ASP A 221 14.08 1.15 25.16
C ASP A 221 13.38 -0.15 24.75
N TYR A 222 13.40 -0.48 23.46
CA TYR A 222 12.87 -1.70 22.87
C TYR A 222 13.74 -2.17 21.69
N GLY A 223 14.59 -3.17 21.93
CA GLY A 223 15.63 -3.61 20.97
C GLY A 223 15.20 -3.84 19.52
N PRO A 224 14.00 -4.40 19.23
CA PRO A 224 13.53 -4.57 17.85
C PRO A 224 13.24 -3.28 17.09
N ALA A 225 13.11 -2.13 17.77
CA ALA A 225 12.83 -0.86 17.11
C ALA A 225 14.10 -0.19 16.59
N ALA A 226 14.04 0.31 15.36
CA ALA A 226 15.02 1.25 14.85
C ALA A 226 14.85 2.62 15.52
N TRP A 227 15.92 3.38 15.71
CA TRP A 227 15.85 4.73 16.26
C TRP A 227 15.84 5.79 15.16
N ALA A 228 14.80 6.62 15.12
CA ALA A 228 14.73 7.79 14.26
C ALA A 228 14.05 8.94 15.03
N PRO A 229 14.81 9.83 15.69
CA PRO A 229 14.26 10.78 16.64
C PRO A 229 13.29 11.75 15.98
N ALA A 230 12.21 12.09 16.68
CA ALA A 230 11.37 13.24 16.40
C ALA A 230 12.17 14.54 16.60
N TYR A 231 11.71 15.63 15.98
CA TYR A 231 12.23 16.96 16.25
C TYR A 231 12.09 17.28 17.74
N SER A 232 13.12 17.85 18.36
CA SER A 232 13.15 18.11 19.81
C SER A 232 12.05 19.07 20.30
N GLY A 233 11.46 19.86 19.39
CA GLY A 233 10.30 20.71 19.68
C GLY A 233 8.93 20.06 19.42
N ASN A 234 8.86 18.74 19.21
CA ASN A 234 7.61 17.98 19.01
C ASN A 234 7.30 17.02 20.18
N TYR A 235 8.06 17.06 21.27
CA TYR A 235 7.83 16.29 22.49
C TYR A 235 8.36 17.07 23.70
N THR A 236 7.99 16.65 24.92
CA THR A 236 8.48 17.26 26.16
C THR A 236 9.52 16.35 26.81
N VAL A 237 10.71 16.87 27.09
CA VAL A 237 11.74 16.15 27.85
C VAL A 237 11.25 15.88 29.27
N ALA A 238 11.41 14.64 29.73
CA ALA A 238 11.01 14.22 31.08
C ALA A 238 11.89 13.05 31.59
N ASN A 239 11.64 12.65 32.83
CA ASN A 239 12.27 11.53 33.51
C ASN A 239 11.23 10.50 33.96
N ARG A 240 10.34 10.07 33.05
CA ARG A 240 9.37 8.99 33.35
C ARG A 240 10.10 7.66 33.60
N PRO A 241 9.61 6.83 34.53
CA PRO A 241 8.32 6.94 35.23
C PRO A 241 8.35 7.79 36.52
N THR A 242 9.45 8.47 36.85
CA THR A 242 9.60 9.24 38.09
C THR A 242 8.71 10.48 38.10
N ASP A 243 8.74 11.28 37.03
CA ASP A 243 7.93 12.50 36.91
C ASP A 243 6.44 12.16 36.74
N TYR A 244 6.16 11.14 35.92
CA TYR A 244 4.83 10.62 35.65
C TYR A 244 4.87 9.12 35.47
N ARG A 245 4.01 8.40 36.20
CA ARG A 245 3.82 6.97 35.96
C ARG A 245 3.26 6.74 34.56
N ILE A 246 3.77 5.71 33.89
CA ILE A 246 3.25 5.25 32.60
C ILE A 246 2.18 4.20 32.91
N ASN A 247 0.92 4.60 32.78
CA ASN A 247 -0.27 3.81 33.12
C ASN A 247 -0.99 3.27 31.89
N TYR A 248 -0.73 3.82 30.70
CA TYR A 248 -1.49 3.52 29.49
C TYR A 248 -0.61 3.23 28.29
N VAL A 249 -1.19 2.47 27.35
CA VAL A 249 -0.74 2.42 25.96
C VAL A 249 -1.89 2.93 25.11
N VAL A 250 -1.63 3.92 24.26
CA VAL A 250 -2.64 4.44 23.32
C VAL A 250 -2.28 3.98 21.91
N ILE A 251 -3.22 3.28 21.29
CA ILE A 251 -3.13 2.74 19.94
C ILE A 251 -3.71 3.76 18.97
N HIS A 252 -2.90 4.09 17.97
CA HIS A 252 -3.24 5.04 16.92
C HIS A 252 -3.16 4.40 15.54
N VAL A 253 -3.87 4.99 14.59
CA VAL A 253 -3.67 4.77 13.14
C VAL A 253 -3.33 6.10 12.50
N THR A 254 -2.19 6.13 11.82
CA THR A 254 -1.53 7.36 11.35
C THR A 254 -2.30 8.15 10.30
N GLN A 255 -3.24 7.52 9.57
CA GLN A 255 -3.81 8.05 8.32
C GLN A 255 -2.70 8.39 7.30
N GLY A 256 -1.72 7.49 7.13
CA GLY A 256 -0.54 7.70 6.29
C GLY A 256 0.41 6.50 6.21
N SER A 257 1.54 6.67 5.53
CA SER A 257 2.58 5.64 5.34
C SER A 257 3.60 5.65 6.47
N TYR A 258 4.23 4.51 6.76
CA TYR A 258 5.23 4.34 7.83
C TYR A 258 6.38 5.33 7.74
N ALA A 259 7.01 5.45 6.56
CA ALA A 259 8.10 6.40 6.35
C ALA A 259 7.61 7.85 6.41
N GLY A 260 6.39 8.12 5.91
CA GLY A 260 5.75 9.43 5.99
C GLY A 260 5.51 9.89 7.43
N SER A 261 5.01 9.00 8.30
CA SER A 261 4.78 9.30 9.72
C SER A 261 6.07 9.59 10.48
N VAL A 262 7.11 8.77 10.29
CA VAL A 262 8.43 9.01 10.92
C VAL A 262 9.02 10.34 10.43
N SER A 263 8.92 10.63 9.13
CA SER A 263 9.33 11.91 8.55
C SER A 263 8.53 13.09 9.14
N TRP A 264 7.22 12.93 9.34
CA TRP A 264 6.36 13.97 9.91
C TRP A 264 6.76 14.33 11.33
N PHE A 265 7.14 13.36 12.17
CA PHE A 265 7.63 13.64 13.52
C PHE A 265 8.95 14.42 13.55
N GLN A 266 9.73 14.39 12.48
CA GLN A 266 10.96 15.18 12.30
C GLN A 266 10.69 16.61 11.80
N ASN A 267 9.45 16.91 11.38
CA ASN A 267 9.09 18.24 10.90
C ASN A 267 8.82 19.19 12.08
N PRO A 268 9.54 20.33 12.20
CA PRO A 268 9.34 21.28 13.30
C PRO A 268 7.96 21.94 13.33
N SER A 269 7.23 21.90 12.22
CA SER A 269 5.87 22.42 12.09
C SER A 269 4.80 21.39 12.47
N ALA A 270 5.15 20.12 12.67
CA ALA A 270 4.17 19.08 12.97
C ALA A 270 3.50 19.28 14.34
N LYS A 271 4.28 19.69 15.36
CA LYS A 271 3.81 19.87 16.74
C LYS A 271 3.08 18.64 17.30
N VAL A 272 3.46 17.46 16.82
CA VAL A 272 2.97 16.14 17.25
C VAL A 272 4.10 15.12 17.15
N SER A 273 3.99 14.04 17.92
CA SER A 273 4.91 12.90 17.87
C SER A 273 4.27 11.68 18.53
N ALA A 274 4.78 10.49 18.21
CA ALA A 274 4.50 9.25 18.95
C ALA A 274 5.81 8.59 19.39
N HIS A 275 5.72 7.64 20.32
CA HIS A 275 6.91 6.92 20.78
C HIS A 275 7.34 5.90 19.73
N TYR A 276 6.39 5.13 19.19
CA TYR A 276 6.65 4.05 18.25
C TYR A 276 5.72 4.11 17.04
N THR A 277 6.19 3.67 15.89
CA THR A 277 5.39 3.50 14.66
C THR A 277 5.63 2.10 14.09
N PHE A 278 4.59 1.43 13.59
CA PHE A 278 4.66 0.10 12.97
C PHE A 278 4.32 0.12 11.49
N ARG A 279 5.11 -0.62 10.70
CA ARG A 279 4.86 -0.92 9.29
C ARG A 279 3.93 -2.11 9.14
N SER A 280 2.98 -1.98 8.23
CA SER A 280 1.92 -2.95 7.91
C SER A 280 2.49 -4.18 7.23
N SER A 281 3.39 -4.03 6.27
CA SER A 281 3.83 -5.16 5.43
C SER A 281 4.54 -6.26 6.22
N ASP A 282 5.32 -5.90 7.24
CA ASP A 282 6.23 -6.83 7.93
C ASP A 282 6.36 -6.62 9.44
N GLY A 283 5.65 -5.63 10.01
CA GLY A 283 5.72 -5.34 11.44
C GLY A 283 7.01 -4.62 11.87
N ALA A 284 7.80 -4.07 10.94
CA ALA A 284 8.95 -3.25 11.28
C ALA A 284 8.54 -2.07 12.18
N VAL A 285 9.38 -1.71 13.15
CA VAL A 285 9.07 -0.69 14.15
C VAL A 285 10.17 0.34 14.26
N THR A 286 9.78 1.61 14.37
CA THR A 286 10.67 2.75 14.61
C THR A 286 10.26 3.45 15.88
N GLN A 287 11.22 3.75 16.75
CA GLN A 287 11.05 4.61 17.90
C GLN A 287 11.46 6.05 17.55
N SER A 288 10.57 7.01 17.83
CA SER A 288 10.79 8.44 17.57
C SER A 288 10.94 9.29 18.84
N VAL A 289 10.37 8.84 19.96
CA VAL A 289 10.52 9.50 21.27
C VAL A 289 10.88 8.46 22.31
N ARG A 290 11.86 8.76 23.18
CA ARG A 290 12.25 7.88 24.28
C ARG A 290 11.10 7.69 25.24
N GLU A 291 10.94 6.52 25.82
CA GLU A 291 9.83 6.24 26.74
C GLU A 291 9.88 7.13 28.00
N LYS A 292 11.06 7.59 28.41
CA LYS A 292 11.22 8.54 29.51
C LYS A 292 10.65 9.93 29.21
N ASP A 293 10.62 10.33 27.93
CA ASP A 293 10.16 11.63 27.44
C ASP A 293 8.71 11.55 27.00
N ILE A 294 7.98 12.67 26.97
CA ILE A 294 6.55 12.70 26.72
C ILE A 294 6.28 13.05 25.25
N ALA A 295 5.89 12.06 24.45
CA ALA A 295 5.41 12.30 23.09
C ALA A 295 4.05 13.02 23.07
N TRP A 296 3.80 13.84 22.05
CA TRP A 296 2.56 14.59 21.88
C TRP A 296 1.62 13.89 20.90
N HIS A 297 0.94 12.84 21.37
CA HIS A 297 0.12 11.96 20.52
C HIS A 297 -1.38 12.00 20.83
N ALA A 298 -1.76 12.19 22.10
CA ALA A 298 -3.14 11.98 22.55
C ALA A 298 -4.04 13.21 22.40
N GLY A 299 -3.48 14.40 22.18
CA GLY A 299 -4.24 15.66 22.26
C GLY A 299 -4.76 15.99 23.67
N ASN A 300 -4.40 15.18 24.67
CA ASN A 300 -4.79 15.32 26.07
C ASN A 300 -3.53 15.18 26.94
N TRP A 301 -3.25 16.19 27.78
CA TRP A 301 -2.01 16.24 28.56
C TRP A 301 -1.86 15.11 29.57
N THR A 302 -2.95 14.71 30.22
CA THR A 302 -2.94 13.57 31.17
C THR A 302 -2.50 12.29 30.46
N TYR A 303 -3.01 12.05 29.25
CA TYR A 303 -2.66 10.85 28.49
C TYR A 303 -1.29 10.96 27.83
N ASN A 304 -0.87 12.14 27.35
CA ASN A 304 0.51 12.33 26.89
C ASN A 304 1.52 12.02 28.01
N THR A 305 1.30 12.54 29.22
CA THR A 305 2.21 12.35 30.36
C THR A 305 2.22 10.90 30.85
N GLN A 306 1.07 10.21 30.84
CA GLN A 306 0.93 8.88 31.44
C GLN A 306 0.85 7.72 30.44
N ALA A 307 1.03 7.96 29.14
CA ALA A 307 0.94 6.90 28.14
C ALA A 307 2.17 6.79 27.24
N ILE A 308 2.29 5.62 26.64
CA ILE A 308 3.07 5.40 25.42
C ILE A 308 2.11 5.36 24.23
N GLY A 309 2.15 6.39 23.38
CA GLY A 309 1.49 6.39 22.07
C GLY A 309 2.22 5.52 21.04
N ILE A 310 1.48 4.62 20.40
CA ILE A 310 1.94 3.71 19.35
C ILE A 310 1.10 3.92 18.09
N GLU A 311 1.79 4.19 16.99
CA GLU A 311 1.22 4.46 15.67
C GLU A 311 1.27 3.24 14.76
N HIS A 312 0.23 3.05 13.96
CA HIS A 312 0.16 2.01 12.94
C HIS A 312 -0.04 2.68 11.57
N GLU A 313 0.85 2.37 10.61
CA GLU A 313 0.65 2.88 9.25
C GLU A 313 -0.69 2.38 8.66
N GLY A 314 -1.30 3.21 7.83
CA GLY A 314 -2.53 2.88 7.13
C GLY A 314 -3.69 3.79 7.46
N TYR A 315 -4.90 3.33 7.11
CA TYR A 315 -6.11 4.12 7.11
C TYR A 315 -7.25 3.39 7.84
N VAL A 316 -7.99 4.12 8.68
CA VAL A 316 -9.00 3.56 9.59
C VAL A 316 -10.20 2.92 8.89
N ASP A 317 -10.42 3.26 7.62
CA ASP A 317 -11.52 2.79 6.77
C ASP A 317 -11.11 1.65 5.82
N ASP A 318 -9.85 1.18 5.90
CA ASP A 318 -9.35 0.08 5.09
C ASP A 318 -8.76 -1.05 5.96
N PRO A 319 -9.50 -2.18 6.13
CA PRO A 319 -9.03 -3.30 6.94
C PRO A 319 -7.79 -4.00 6.36
N SER A 320 -7.42 -3.75 5.11
CA SER A 320 -6.24 -4.38 4.49
C SER A 320 -4.94 -3.95 5.17
N TRP A 321 -4.90 -2.77 5.81
CA TRP A 321 -3.71 -2.27 6.51
C TRP A 321 -3.42 -3.01 7.82
N PHE A 322 -4.40 -3.67 8.41
CA PHE A 322 -4.24 -4.36 9.68
C PHE A 322 -3.80 -5.81 9.49
N THR A 323 -2.54 -5.97 9.11
CA THR A 323 -1.94 -7.27 8.82
C THR A 323 -1.60 -8.04 10.10
N ASP A 324 -1.43 -9.35 9.94
CA ASP A 324 -0.94 -10.20 11.03
C ASP A 324 0.43 -9.75 11.58
N ALA A 325 1.36 -9.42 10.68
CA ALA A 325 2.71 -8.99 11.04
C ALA A 325 2.69 -7.73 11.91
N MET A 326 1.89 -6.73 11.53
CA MET A 326 1.71 -5.49 12.30
C MET A 326 1.11 -5.77 13.68
N TYR A 327 -0.01 -6.50 13.75
CA TYR A 327 -0.65 -6.83 15.03
C TYR A 327 0.29 -7.55 15.98
N ARG A 328 1.03 -8.55 15.48
CA ARG A 328 1.97 -9.35 16.30
C ARG A 328 3.14 -8.52 16.80
N ALA A 329 3.74 -7.70 15.94
CA ALA A 329 4.86 -6.85 16.33
C ALA A 329 4.43 -5.79 17.35
N SER A 330 3.29 -5.13 17.11
CA SER A 330 2.70 -4.15 18.03
C SER A 330 2.32 -4.76 19.36
N ALA A 331 1.65 -5.92 19.36
CA ALA A 331 1.27 -6.60 20.59
C ALA A 331 2.49 -7.09 21.40
N ALA A 332 3.60 -7.43 20.73
CA ALA A 332 4.85 -7.78 21.40
C ALA A 332 5.46 -6.57 22.14
N LEU A 333 5.47 -5.39 21.50
CA LEU A 333 5.87 -4.15 22.18
C LEU A 333 4.92 -3.82 23.34
N THR A 334 3.60 -3.81 23.10
CA THR A 334 2.61 -3.50 24.15
C THR A 334 2.73 -4.44 25.35
N ARG A 335 2.97 -5.75 25.12
CA ARG A 335 3.25 -6.71 26.20
C ARG A 335 4.55 -6.40 26.92
N ASN A 336 5.61 -6.00 26.20
CA ASN A 336 6.88 -5.58 26.80
C ASN A 336 6.70 -4.35 27.69
N LEU A 337 6.03 -3.31 27.20
CA LEU A 337 5.70 -2.08 27.93
C LEU A 337 4.87 -2.40 29.18
N ALA A 338 3.85 -3.24 29.03
CA ALA A 338 3.00 -3.64 30.14
C ALA A 338 3.77 -4.36 31.24
N ASN A 339 4.68 -5.28 30.88
CA ASN A 339 5.54 -5.94 31.84
C ASN A 339 6.55 -4.97 32.49
N LYS A 340 7.12 -4.05 31.70
CA LYS A 340 8.16 -3.10 32.14
C LYS A 340 7.62 -2.08 33.14
N TYR A 341 6.43 -1.54 32.88
CA TYR A 341 5.82 -0.46 33.66
C TYR A 341 4.70 -0.92 34.60
N GLY A 342 4.34 -2.21 34.58
CA GLY A 342 3.26 -2.75 35.42
C GLY A 342 1.86 -2.34 34.94
N ILE A 343 1.68 -2.10 33.64
CA ILE A 343 0.39 -1.73 33.05
C ILE A 343 -0.49 -2.98 32.97
N PRO A 344 -1.72 -2.97 33.50
CA PRO A 344 -2.66 -4.07 33.30
C PRO A 344 -2.95 -4.32 31.81
N LYS A 345 -2.97 -5.59 31.39
CA LYS A 345 -3.18 -5.99 29.98
C LYS A 345 -4.66 -6.09 29.64
N ASP A 346 -5.40 -5.02 29.92
CA ASP A 346 -6.84 -4.92 29.70
C ASP A 346 -7.19 -3.69 28.85
N ARG A 347 -8.47 -3.56 28.51
CA ARG A 347 -9.00 -2.46 27.68
C ARG A 347 -9.21 -1.16 28.45
N ALA A 348 -9.01 -1.14 29.77
CA ALA A 348 -9.02 0.10 30.54
C ALA A 348 -7.66 0.82 30.46
N HIS A 349 -6.58 0.09 30.16
CA HIS A 349 -5.21 0.64 30.12
C HIS A 349 -4.56 0.60 28.74
N ILE A 350 -4.93 -0.36 27.90
CA ILE A 350 -4.54 -0.38 26.49
C ILE A 350 -5.76 0.10 25.72
N ILE A 351 -5.72 1.35 25.28
CA ILE A 351 -6.86 2.08 24.72
C ILE A 351 -6.57 2.53 23.27
N GLY A 352 -7.60 2.81 22.50
CA GLY A 352 -7.50 3.53 21.24
C GLY A 352 -7.50 5.04 21.47
N HIS A 353 -7.04 5.82 20.50
CA HIS A 353 -7.07 7.28 20.60
C HIS A 353 -8.50 7.81 20.78
N ILE A 354 -9.49 7.22 20.09
CA ILE A 354 -10.91 7.55 20.22
C ILE A 354 -11.46 7.43 21.66
N GLU A 355 -10.80 6.65 22.53
CA GLU A 355 -11.20 6.47 23.93
C GLU A 355 -10.55 7.49 24.88
N VAL A 356 -9.62 8.31 24.38
CA VAL A 356 -9.03 9.42 25.14
C VAL A 356 -10.08 10.54 25.29
N PRO A 357 -10.32 11.05 26.50
CA PRO A 357 -11.25 12.16 26.71
C PRO A 357 -10.89 13.39 25.87
N GLY A 358 -11.85 13.87 25.08
CA GLY A 358 -11.70 15.02 24.19
C GLY A 358 -11.03 14.70 22.85
N ALA A 359 -10.85 13.42 22.50
CA ALA A 359 -10.33 13.03 21.20
C ALA A 359 -11.21 13.56 20.05
N THR A 360 -10.57 14.23 19.09
CA THR A 360 -11.19 14.68 17.84
C THR A 360 -10.99 13.69 16.70
N HIS A 361 -10.25 12.60 16.95
CA HIS A 361 -9.90 11.56 16.00
C HIS A 361 -10.64 10.26 16.34
N THR A 362 -10.83 9.41 15.33
CA THR A 362 -11.63 8.18 15.43
C THR A 362 -10.79 6.90 15.40
N ASP A 363 -9.47 7.03 15.37
CA ASP A 363 -8.53 5.92 15.31
C ASP A 363 -8.47 5.14 16.65
N PRO A 364 -8.20 3.84 16.62
CA PRO A 364 -7.73 3.05 15.47
C PRO A 364 -8.82 2.60 14.48
N GLY A 365 -10.06 3.06 14.67
CA GLY A 365 -11.16 2.83 13.72
C GLY A 365 -11.89 1.50 13.90
N PRO A 366 -12.99 1.30 13.15
CA PRO A 366 -13.89 0.15 13.33
C PRO A 366 -13.26 -1.19 12.90
N TYR A 367 -12.22 -1.15 12.07
CA TYR A 367 -11.55 -2.34 11.56
C TYR A 367 -10.39 -2.83 12.42
N TRP A 368 -10.05 -2.11 13.50
CA TRP A 368 -9.10 -2.59 14.48
C TRP A 368 -9.69 -3.72 15.33
N ASN A 369 -9.14 -4.92 15.18
CA ASN A 369 -9.62 -6.12 15.86
C ASN A 369 -9.04 -6.18 17.28
N TRP A 370 -9.73 -5.54 18.23
CA TRP A 370 -9.35 -5.53 19.64
C TRP A 370 -9.28 -6.94 20.25
N THR A 371 -10.17 -7.85 19.87
CA THR A 371 -10.14 -9.25 20.36
C THR A 371 -8.83 -9.92 19.99
N TYR A 372 -8.46 -9.85 18.71
CA TYR A 372 -7.22 -10.41 18.19
C TYR A 372 -6.00 -9.76 18.86
N TYR A 373 -5.96 -8.44 18.89
CA TYR A 373 -4.84 -7.69 19.46
C TYR A 373 -4.64 -7.99 20.95
N MET A 374 -5.70 -7.95 21.74
CA MET A 374 -5.61 -8.17 23.19
C MET A 374 -5.24 -9.61 23.53
N GLN A 375 -5.63 -10.60 22.71
CA GLN A 375 -5.17 -11.97 22.87
C GLN A 375 -3.65 -12.10 22.64
N LEU A 376 -3.13 -11.45 21.60
CA LEU A 376 -1.67 -11.39 21.36
C LEU A 376 -0.94 -10.68 22.50
N VAL A 377 -1.48 -9.56 23.02
CA VAL A 377 -0.90 -8.84 24.17
C VAL A 377 -0.86 -9.75 25.41
N ASN A 378 -1.90 -10.56 25.61
CA ASN A 378 -1.99 -11.52 26.72
C ASN A 378 -1.21 -12.82 26.50
N GLY A 379 -0.48 -12.95 25.38
CA GLY A 379 0.42 -14.07 25.13
C GLY A 379 -0.18 -15.24 24.35
N VAL A 380 -1.40 -15.12 23.82
CA VAL A 380 -1.99 -16.10 22.91
C VAL A 380 -1.47 -15.85 21.50
N THR A 381 -0.27 -16.36 21.20
CA THR A 381 0.47 -16.05 19.96
C THR A 381 0.66 -17.26 19.05
N GLY A 382 -0.04 -18.37 19.28
CA GLY A 382 0.09 -19.57 18.45
C GLY A 382 -0.25 -19.29 16.98
N ILE A 383 0.39 -20.04 16.09
CA ILE A 383 0.04 -20.13 14.68
C ILE A 383 -0.31 -21.60 14.43
N GLY A 384 -1.54 -21.85 14.02
CA GLY A 384 -1.99 -23.17 13.66
C GLY A 384 -1.53 -23.54 12.26
N SER A 385 -1.73 -24.79 11.90
CA SER A 385 -1.55 -25.27 10.54
C SER A 385 -2.66 -26.24 10.18
N GLY A 386 -2.99 -26.33 8.90
CA GLY A 386 -3.87 -27.38 8.43
C GLY A 386 -3.69 -27.67 6.95
N THR A 387 -4.11 -28.87 6.53
CA THR A 387 -4.03 -29.31 5.13
C THR A 387 -5.40 -29.25 4.49
N VAL A 388 -5.52 -28.59 3.34
CA VAL A 388 -6.79 -28.44 2.61
C VAL A 388 -7.20 -29.76 1.99
N ASN A 389 -8.43 -30.19 2.26
CA ASN A 389 -9.06 -31.34 1.65
C ASN A 389 -10.46 -30.99 1.15
N THR A 390 -10.62 -30.95 -0.17
CA THR A 390 -11.90 -30.71 -0.86
C THR A 390 -12.41 -31.95 -1.62
N GLY A 391 -11.69 -33.08 -1.53
CA GLY A 391 -11.93 -34.25 -2.40
C GLY A 391 -11.52 -34.04 -3.87
N GLY A 392 -10.87 -32.91 -4.20
CA GLY A 392 -10.48 -32.51 -5.55
C GLY A 392 -10.74 -31.01 -5.80
N GLY A 393 -9.99 -30.38 -6.72
CA GLY A 393 -10.13 -28.95 -7.04
C GLY A 393 -9.50 -27.99 -6.02
N THR A 394 -10.01 -26.77 -5.93
CA THR A 394 -9.49 -25.71 -5.05
C THR A 394 -10.53 -25.24 -4.03
N LEU A 395 -10.08 -24.87 -2.84
CA LEU A 395 -10.89 -24.22 -1.81
C LEU A 395 -10.90 -22.71 -2.02
N ASN A 396 -12.07 -22.08 -1.99
CA ASN A 396 -12.19 -20.62 -2.08
C ASN A 396 -11.61 -19.93 -0.84
N VAL A 397 -10.75 -18.93 -1.06
CA VAL A 397 -10.33 -17.96 -0.03
C VAL A 397 -11.27 -16.77 -0.11
N ARG A 398 -11.81 -16.35 1.03
CA ARG A 398 -12.81 -15.30 1.12
C ARG A 398 -12.30 -14.09 1.90
N SER A 399 -12.85 -12.93 1.57
CA SER A 399 -12.54 -11.65 2.23
C SER A 399 -12.99 -11.58 3.70
N GLY A 400 -13.83 -12.51 4.14
CA GLY A 400 -14.33 -12.60 5.51
C GLY A 400 -14.87 -14.00 5.85
N PRO A 401 -15.27 -14.22 7.11
CA PRO A 401 -15.65 -15.54 7.62
C PRO A 401 -17.09 -15.89 7.24
N GLY A 402 -17.34 -16.19 5.96
CA GLY A 402 -18.68 -16.57 5.51
C GLY A 402 -18.79 -16.74 4.01
N THR A 403 -19.78 -17.51 3.56
CA THR A 403 -19.98 -17.78 2.13
C THR A 403 -20.49 -16.59 1.33
N GLY A 404 -21.04 -15.57 2.00
CA GLY A 404 -21.46 -14.31 1.39
C GLY A 404 -20.32 -13.33 1.09
N TYR A 405 -19.13 -13.56 1.65
CA TYR A 405 -17.96 -12.72 1.37
C TYR A 405 -17.36 -13.03 0.00
N ALA A 406 -16.86 -12.00 -0.66
CA ALA A 406 -16.22 -12.12 -1.97
C ALA A 406 -15.05 -13.11 -1.94
N VAL A 407 -14.94 -13.91 -3.00
CA VAL A 407 -13.79 -14.81 -3.21
C VAL A 407 -12.60 -13.96 -3.66
N VAL A 408 -11.52 -14.00 -2.89
CA VAL A 408 -10.30 -13.20 -3.10
C VAL A 408 -9.09 -14.05 -3.50
N GLY A 409 -9.28 -15.36 -3.60
CA GLY A 409 -8.25 -16.30 -4.03
C GLY A 409 -8.73 -17.74 -3.89
N SER A 410 -7.81 -18.68 -4.05
CA SER A 410 -8.07 -20.09 -3.83
C SER A 410 -6.84 -20.81 -3.27
N VAL A 411 -7.06 -21.90 -2.56
CA VAL A 411 -6.01 -22.80 -2.06
C VAL A 411 -6.20 -24.17 -2.69
N ALA A 412 -5.14 -24.74 -3.24
CA ALA A 412 -5.19 -26.06 -3.87
C ALA A 412 -5.51 -27.16 -2.85
N HIS A 413 -6.22 -28.20 -3.30
CA HIS A 413 -6.31 -29.46 -2.57
C HIS A 413 -4.90 -30.00 -2.23
N GLY A 414 -4.72 -30.45 -0.99
CA GLY A 414 -3.46 -30.96 -0.47
C GLY A 414 -2.48 -29.88 0.00
N ALA A 415 -2.75 -28.60 -0.24
CA ALA A 415 -1.87 -27.53 0.23
C ALA A 415 -2.01 -27.33 1.75
N THR A 416 -0.89 -27.05 2.40
CA THR A 416 -0.84 -26.65 3.81
C THR A 416 -0.99 -25.14 3.95
N VAL A 417 -1.80 -24.71 4.91
CA VAL A 417 -2.00 -23.30 5.26
C VAL A 417 -1.60 -23.04 6.70
N SER A 418 -0.99 -21.88 6.95
CA SER A 418 -0.83 -21.32 8.30
C SER A 418 -2.14 -20.66 8.74
N ILE A 419 -2.50 -20.81 10.01
CA ILE A 419 -3.75 -20.31 10.59
C ILE A 419 -3.40 -19.30 11.68
N TYR A 420 -3.54 -18.02 11.36
CA TYR A 420 -3.12 -16.91 12.23
C TYR A 420 -4.12 -16.63 13.35
N CYS A 421 -5.40 -16.79 13.06
CA CYS A 421 -6.50 -16.78 14.01
C CYS A 421 -7.69 -17.57 13.44
N GLN A 422 -8.68 -17.87 14.28
CA GLN A 422 -9.94 -18.43 13.79
C GLN A 422 -11.14 -17.72 14.43
N THR A 423 -12.24 -17.72 13.71
CA THR A 423 -13.49 -17.06 14.10
C THR A 423 -14.69 -17.93 13.74
N THR A 424 -15.89 -17.54 14.17
CA THR A 424 -17.12 -18.14 13.69
C THR A 424 -17.72 -17.34 12.54
N GLY A 425 -18.49 -18.02 11.69
CA GLY A 425 -19.08 -17.44 10.50
C GLY A 425 -20.23 -18.26 9.95
N THR A 426 -20.52 -18.14 8.65
CA THR A 426 -21.53 -19.00 8.00
C THR A 426 -21.15 -20.47 8.14
N SER A 427 -22.09 -21.34 8.51
CA SER A 427 -21.89 -22.79 8.54
C SER A 427 -21.62 -23.34 7.14
N VAL A 428 -20.62 -24.21 7.03
CA VAL A 428 -20.22 -24.88 5.78
C VAL A 428 -20.12 -26.37 6.04
N THR A 429 -20.67 -27.17 5.12
CA THR A 429 -20.48 -28.63 5.10
C THR A 429 -19.39 -28.97 4.09
N GLY A 430 -18.30 -29.55 4.57
CA GLY A 430 -17.14 -29.95 3.77
C GLY A 430 -16.67 -31.37 4.09
N THR A 431 -15.46 -31.71 3.65
CA THR A 431 -14.89 -33.07 3.78
C THR A 431 -14.76 -33.52 5.23
N TYR A 432 -14.65 -32.60 6.19
CA TYR A 432 -14.56 -32.89 7.63
C TYR A 432 -15.86 -32.63 8.39
N GLY A 433 -17.00 -32.62 7.69
CA GLY A 433 -18.33 -32.42 8.27
C GLY A 433 -18.81 -30.98 8.22
N THR A 434 -19.76 -30.64 9.09
CA THR A 434 -20.34 -29.28 9.14
C THR A 434 -19.69 -28.48 10.27
N SER A 435 -19.12 -27.32 9.93
CA SER A 435 -18.49 -26.41 10.88
C SER A 435 -18.85 -24.97 10.54
N ASN A 436 -18.96 -24.13 11.57
CA ASN A 436 -19.07 -22.68 11.43
C ASN A 436 -17.74 -21.97 11.69
N ILE A 437 -16.64 -22.71 11.85
CA ILE A 437 -15.30 -22.15 12.08
C ILE A 437 -14.68 -21.72 10.75
N TRP A 438 -14.04 -20.56 10.77
CA TRP A 438 -13.30 -19.99 9.66
C TRP A 438 -11.86 -19.69 10.08
N ASN A 439 -10.91 -20.15 9.28
CA ASN A 439 -9.48 -20.00 9.50
C ASN A 439 -8.97 -18.78 8.74
N ARG A 440 -8.41 -17.79 9.45
CA ARG A 440 -7.71 -16.67 8.81
C ARG A 440 -6.30 -17.09 8.44
N ILE A 441 -6.05 -17.18 7.15
CA ILE A 441 -4.77 -17.65 6.56
C ILE A 441 -3.92 -16.52 5.98
N GLY A 442 -4.39 -15.28 6.12
CA GLY A 442 -3.73 -14.06 5.67
C GLY A 442 -4.59 -12.83 5.95
N THR A 443 -4.10 -11.65 5.59
CA THR A 443 -4.85 -10.40 5.77
C THR A 443 -6.12 -10.40 4.94
N ASN A 444 -7.28 -10.38 5.60
CA ASN A 444 -8.61 -10.51 4.98
C ASN A 444 -8.72 -11.75 4.08
N GLN A 445 -8.10 -12.86 4.49
CA GLN A 445 -8.14 -14.13 3.77
C GLN A 445 -8.59 -15.24 4.71
N TYR A 446 -9.79 -15.77 4.46
CA TYR A 446 -10.44 -16.79 5.26
C TYR A 446 -10.78 -18.02 4.43
N VAL A 447 -10.59 -19.19 5.02
CA VAL A 447 -11.06 -20.47 4.47
C VAL A 447 -11.95 -21.18 5.48
N ALA A 448 -12.95 -21.89 4.98
CA ALA A 448 -13.85 -22.66 5.85
C ALA A 448 -13.11 -23.86 6.45
N ASP A 449 -13.17 -23.99 7.78
CA ASP A 449 -12.50 -25.06 8.52
C ASP A 449 -13.02 -26.46 8.17
N ALA A 450 -14.27 -26.55 7.71
CA ALA A 450 -14.89 -27.78 7.22
C ALA A 450 -14.11 -28.49 6.09
N TYR A 451 -13.19 -27.80 5.43
CA TYR A 451 -12.30 -28.34 4.39
C TYR A 451 -10.82 -28.36 4.79
N VAL A 452 -10.47 -28.13 6.06
CA VAL A 452 -9.08 -28.04 6.52
C VAL A 452 -8.84 -29.04 7.64
N LEU A 453 -7.91 -29.98 7.43
CA LEU A 453 -7.48 -30.90 8.47
C LEU A 453 -6.53 -30.18 9.42
N THR A 454 -7.06 -29.69 10.53
CA THR A 454 -6.29 -29.01 11.59
C THR A 454 -5.83 -29.94 12.71
N GLY A 455 -6.43 -31.14 12.79
CA GLY A 455 -6.25 -32.06 13.92
C GLY A 455 -7.17 -31.78 15.12
N TYR A 456 -8.09 -30.81 15.00
CA TYR A 456 -9.02 -30.42 16.07
C TYR A 456 -10.46 -30.39 15.55
N SER A 457 -11.42 -30.89 16.32
CA SER A 457 -12.86 -30.80 16.00
C SER A 457 -13.47 -29.42 16.29
N GLY A 458 -12.67 -28.49 16.77
CA GLY A 458 -13.07 -27.14 17.11
C GLY A 458 -11.88 -26.20 16.95
N PHE A 459 -11.88 -25.13 17.73
CA PHE A 459 -10.78 -24.18 17.70
C PHE A 459 -9.44 -24.81 18.12
N ILE A 460 -8.38 -24.50 17.36
CA ILE A 460 -7.01 -24.91 17.64
C ILE A 460 -6.57 -24.22 18.95
N PRO A 461 -6.11 -24.99 19.96
CA PRO A 461 -5.58 -24.43 21.20
C PRO A 461 -4.44 -23.44 20.95
N ASN A 462 -4.39 -22.37 21.76
CA ASN A 462 -3.39 -21.29 21.69
C ASN A 462 -3.29 -20.53 20.36
N VAL A 463 -4.11 -20.85 19.35
CA VAL A 463 -4.35 -19.97 18.22
C VAL A 463 -5.33 -18.88 18.66
N PRO A 464 -5.04 -17.60 18.42
CA PRO A 464 -5.92 -16.52 18.81
C PRO A 464 -7.24 -16.52 18.01
N ARG A 465 -8.22 -15.79 18.54
CA ARG A 465 -9.51 -15.55 17.92
C ARG A 465 -9.49 -14.22 17.18
N CYS A 466 -10.11 -14.24 16.02
CA CYS A 466 -10.62 -13.08 15.33
C CYS A 466 -12.14 -13.22 15.24
#